data_AF-A0A2S7TAL7-F1
#
_entry.id   AF-A0A2S7TAL7-F1
#
_cell.length_a   1.000
_cell.length_b   1.000
_cell.length_c   1.000
_cell.angle_alpha   90.00
_cell.angle_beta   90.00
_cell.angle_gamma   90.00
#
_symmetry.space_group_name_H-M   'P 1'
#
loop_
_entity.id
_entity.type
_entity.pdbx_description
1 polymer ?
#
loop_
_entity_poly.entity_id
_entity_poly.type
_entity_poly.pdbx_seq_one_letter_code
_entity_poly.pdbx_strand_id
1 'polypeptide(L)'
;MEEYVDLINKRYVKHWGKYQRLIITRVEEVVERPSWEVSIFHQENNGESKQIAENLQELFRDQSAKSQAISRYTEVFKHHNNLYLAKNSLPAVTLIDIGKRETPELIDRISLKGNYTDLSSLIAKGVMLDYAQLQLDD
;
A
#
# COMPACT_ATOMS: atom_id res chain seq x y z
N MET A 1 -11.70 -14.47 6.75
CA MET A 1 -11.40 -13.66 5.53
C MET A 1 -12.67 -13.24 4.82
N GLU A 2 -13.60 -14.17 4.58
CA GLU A 2 -14.93 -13.89 3.99
C GLU A 2 -15.70 -12.78 4.73
N GLU A 3 -15.81 -12.84 6.05
CA GLU A 3 -16.49 -11.79 6.83
C GLU A 3 -15.91 -10.37 6.63
N TYR A 4 -14.58 -10.26 6.43
CA TYR A 4 -13.96 -8.97 6.13
C TYR A 4 -14.34 -8.49 4.74
N VAL A 5 -14.33 -9.38 3.75
CA VAL A 5 -14.76 -9.07 2.38
C VAL A 5 -16.20 -8.57 2.37
N ASP A 6 -17.11 -9.27 3.07
CA ASP A 6 -18.52 -8.88 3.14
C ASP A 6 -18.67 -7.50 3.78
N LEU A 7 -17.95 -7.22 4.87
CA LEU A 7 -17.98 -5.92 5.53
C LEU A 7 -17.44 -4.80 4.63
N ILE A 8 -16.32 -5.05 3.94
CA ILE A 8 -15.70 -4.11 3.00
C ILE A 8 -16.65 -3.82 1.85
N ASN A 9 -17.19 -4.86 1.21
CA ASN A 9 -18.07 -4.73 0.05
C ASN A 9 -19.39 -4.05 0.42
N LYS A 10 -19.95 -4.38 1.57
CA LYS A 10 -21.15 -3.71 2.08
C LYS A 10 -20.92 -2.21 2.28
N ARG A 11 -19.77 -1.80 2.81
CA ARG A 11 -19.42 -0.37 2.93
C ARG A 11 -19.19 0.27 1.58
N TYR A 12 -18.51 -0.42 0.68
CA TYR A 12 -18.25 0.06 -0.67
C TYR A 12 -19.55 0.38 -1.42
N VAL A 13 -20.50 -0.57 -1.44
CA VAL A 13 -21.82 -0.40 -2.07
C VAL A 13 -22.62 0.71 -1.40
N LYS A 14 -22.57 0.83 -0.06
CA LYS A 14 -23.26 1.91 0.67
C LYS A 14 -22.78 3.31 0.25
N HIS A 15 -21.52 3.43 -0.17
CA HIS A 15 -20.91 4.69 -0.58
C HIS A 15 -20.53 4.69 -2.07
N TRP A 16 -21.27 3.95 -2.88
CA TRP A 16 -21.03 3.81 -4.31
C TRP A 16 -20.84 5.17 -5.01
N GLY A 17 -19.89 5.21 -5.96
CA GLY A 17 -19.55 6.42 -6.72
C GLY A 17 -18.70 7.44 -5.96
N LYS A 18 -18.38 7.21 -4.69
CA LYS A 18 -17.39 8.02 -3.95
C LYS A 18 -16.01 7.40 -4.01
N TYR A 19 -14.99 8.23 -3.84
CA TYR A 19 -13.61 7.80 -3.66
C TYR A 19 -13.49 6.79 -2.51
N GLN A 20 -13.02 5.59 -2.83
CA GLN A 20 -12.82 4.49 -1.87
C GLN A 20 -11.61 3.64 -2.30
N ARG A 21 -10.73 3.37 -1.34
CA ARG A 21 -9.56 2.49 -1.47
C ARG A 21 -9.50 1.54 -0.29
N LEU A 22 -9.02 0.32 -0.51
CA LEU A 22 -8.69 -0.61 0.56
C LEU A 22 -7.17 -0.66 0.71
N ILE A 23 -6.66 -0.08 1.80
CA ILE A 23 -5.25 -0.19 2.18
C ILE A 23 -5.13 -1.24 3.27
N ILE A 24 -4.37 -2.29 2.99
CA ILE A 24 -4.04 -3.34 3.96
C ILE A 24 -2.63 -3.06 4.46
N THR A 25 -2.40 -3.11 5.76
CA THR A 25 -1.06 -2.99 6.33
C THR A 25 -0.71 -4.28 7.05
N ARG A 26 0.34 -4.96 6.59
CA ARG A 26 0.93 -6.11 7.27
C ARG A 26 2.18 -5.65 7.99
N VAL A 27 2.29 -6.03 9.25
CA VAL A 27 3.39 -5.64 10.12
C VAL A 27 3.94 -6.89 10.80
N GLU A 28 5.18 -7.26 10.48
CA GLU A 28 5.90 -8.35 11.14
C GLU A 28 6.73 -7.79 12.31
N GLU A 29 6.62 -8.45 13.48
CA GLU A 29 7.20 -8.10 14.79
C GLU A 29 7.91 -6.75 14.92
N VAL A 30 7.22 -5.78 15.52
CA VAL A 30 7.77 -4.46 15.81
C VAL A 30 8.39 -4.41 17.18
N VAL A 31 9.62 -4.90 17.26
CA VAL A 31 10.55 -4.39 18.27
C VAL A 31 10.80 -2.92 17.91
N GLU A 32 10.87 -1.99 18.86
CA GLU A 32 11.29 -0.60 18.58
C GLU A 32 12.62 -0.64 17.82
N ARG A 33 12.62 -0.26 16.53
CA ARG A 33 13.79 -0.35 15.66
C ARG A 33 14.15 1.02 15.10
N PRO A 34 15.45 1.26 14.80
CA PRO A 34 15.90 2.50 14.18
C PRO A 34 15.37 2.68 12.74
N SER A 35 15.01 1.59 12.05
CA SER A 35 14.50 1.63 10.67
C SER A 35 13.54 0.48 10.36
N TRP A 36 12.67 0.72 9.38
CA TRP A 36 11.73 -0.26 8.81
C TRP A 36 11.96 -0.42 7.33
N GLU A 37 11.79 -1.64 6.84
CA GLU A 37 11.74 -1.91 5.40
C GLU A 37 10.27 -2.00 4.99
N VAL A 38 9.90 -1.21 3.99
CA VAL A 38 8.55 -1.17 3.45
C VAL A 38 8.52 -1.67 2.02
N SER A 39 7.57 -2.55 1.72
CA SER A 39 7.20 -2.92 0.36
C SER A 39 5.74 -2.56 0.09
N ILE A 40 5.46 -2.06 -1.11
CA ILE A 40 4.11 -1.64 -1.50
C ILE A 40 3.69 -2.49 -2.70
N PHE A 41 2.50 -3.08 -2.58
CA PHE A 41 1.92 -3.96 -3.58
C PHE A 41 0.56 -3.45 -4.05
N HIS A 42 0.22 -3.73 -5.29
CA HIS A 42 -1.09 -3.40 -5.86
C HIS A 42 -1.80 -4.61 -6.46
N GLN A 43 -3.10 -4.44 -6.68
CA GLN A 43 -3.93 -5.43 -7.36
C GLN A 43 -3.57 -5.53 -8.85
N GLU A 44 -3.49 -6.76 -9.34
CA GLU A 44 -3.23 -7.03 -10.75
C GLU A 44 -4.33 -6.44 -11.63
N ASN A 45 -3.96 -5.83 -12.77
CA ASN A 45 -4.88 -5.26 -13.76
C ASN A 45 -5.88 -4.22 -13.22
N ASN A 46 -5.56 -3.54 -12.12
CA ASN A 46 -6.38 -2.46 -11.57
C ASN A 46 -5.58 -1.15 -11.53
N GLY A 47 -5.90 -0.22 -12.45
CA GLY A 47 -5.20 1.05 -12.60
C GLY A 47 -5.27 1.95 -11.36
N GLU A 48 -6.41 1.99 -10.68
CA GLU A 48 -6.59 2.74 -9.43
C GLU A 48 -5.69 2.21 -8.31
N SER A 49 -5.59 0.88 -8.17
CA SER A 49 -4.73 0.25 -7.17
C SER A 49 -3.26 0.50 -7.43
N LYS A 50 -2.89 0.57 -8.71
CA LYS A 50 -1.53 0.87 -9.16
C LYS A 50 -1.20 2.34 -8.86
N GLN A 51 -2.10 3.26 -9.19
CA GLN A 51 -1.90 4.69 -8.96
C GLN A 51 -1.62 5.02 -7.49
N ILE A 52 -2.48 4.55 -6.57
CA ILE A 52 -2.25 4.80 -5.14
C ILE A 52 -0.96 4.12 -4.65
N ALA A 53 -0.61 2.94 -5.16
CA ALA A 53 0.62 2.25 -4.79
C ALA A 53 1.87 3.02 -5.25
N GLU A 54 1.85 3.56 -6.47
CA GLU A 54 2.93 4.39 -7.02
C GLU A 54 3.07 5.71 -6.25
N ASN A 55 1.95 6.36 -5.93
CA ASN A 55 1.92 7.58 -5.10
C ASN A 55 2.54 7.32 -3.71
N LEU A 56 2.16 6.23 -3.06
CA LEU A 56 2.74 5.84 -1.77
C LEU A 56 4.23 5.51 -1.93
N GLN A 57 4.62 4.79 -2.99
CA GLN A 57 6.01 4.42 -3.22
C GLN A 57 6.90 5.65 -3.41
N GLU A 58 6.45 6.64 -4.18
CA GLU A 58 7.20 7.88 -4.40
C GLU A 58 7.38 8.66 -3.09
N LEU A 59 6.30 8.85 -2.32
CA LEU A 59 6.35 9.53 -1.02
C LEU A 59 7.30 8.85 -0.04
N PHE A 60 7.25 7.50 0.03
CA PHE A 60 8.09 6.73 0.93
C PHE A 60 9.56 6.80 0.49
N ARG A 61 9.82 6.74 -0.82
CA ARG A 61 11.16 6.86 -1.39
C ARG A 61 11.78 8.23 -1.10
N ASP A 62 11.00 9.30 -1.20
CA ASP A 62 11.48 10.66 -0.95
C ASP A 62 11.83 10.89 0.53
N GLN A 63 11.23 10.13 1.45
CA GLN A 63 11.60 10.12 2.87
C GLN A 63 12.70 9.11 3.23
N SER A 64 13.09 8.25 2.29
CA SER A 64 14.10 7.22 2.53
C SER A 64 15.50 7.82 2.60
N ALA A 65 16.29 7.35 3.55
CA ALA A 65 17.70 7.74 3.70
C ALA A 65 18.59 7.24 2.54
N LYS A 66 18.10 6.29 1.72
CA LYS A 66 18.85 5.65 0.61
C LYS A 66 18.20 5.89 -0.76
N SER A 67 17.64 7.08 -0.98
CA SER A 67 16.70 7.39 -2.07
C SER A 67 17.16 7.14 -3.53
N GLN A 68 18.43 6.81 -3.79
CA GLN A 68 19.00 6.84 -5.15
C GLN A 68 19.03 5.51 -5.92
N ALA A 69 18.67 4.36 -5.32
CA ALA A 69 18.80 3.04 -5.99
C ALA A 69 17.52 2.20 -6.08
N ILE A 70 16.37 2.72 -5.63
CA ILE A 70 15.10 1.97 -5.63
C ILE A 70 14.38 2.26 -6.95
N SER A 71 14.07 1.23 -7.72
CA SER A 71 13.37 1.37 -8.98
C SER A 71 11.91 1.82 -8.72
N ARG A 72 11.28 2.58 -9.63
CA ARG A 72 9.85 2.95 -9.56
C ARG A 72 8.99 1.74 -9.89
N TYR A 73 9.05 0.70 -9.07
CA TYR A 73 8.34 -0.54 -9.32
C TYR A 73 7.59 -0.98 -8.08
N THR A 74 6.28 -0.84 -8.10
CA THR A 74 5.39 -1.54 -7.18
C THR A 74 5.24 -2.97 -7.66
N GLU A 75 5.20 -3.94 -6.75
CA GLU A 75 4.99 -5.34 -7.13
C GLU A 75 3.51 -5.73 -7.12
N VAL A 76 3.12 -6.64 -8.01
CA VAL A 76 1.81 -7.31 -7.93
C VAL A 76 1.80 -8.29 -6.75
N PHE A 77 0.66 -8.45 -6.09
CA PHE A 77 0.49 -9.42 -5.00
C PHE A 77 1.02 -10.83 -5.34
N LYS A 78 2.05 -11.30 -4.63
CA LYS A 78 2.59 -12.68 -4.76
C LYS A 78 2.06 -13.66 -3.71
N HIS A 79 1.52 -13.18 -2.57
CA HIS A 79 1.07 -14.04 -1.47
C HIS A 79 -0.44 -14.38 -1.52
N HIS A 80 -0.78 -15.66 -1.34
CA HIS A 80 -2.13 -16.25 -1.44
C HIS A 80 -3.24 -15.56 -0.61
N ASN A 81 -2.96 -15.13 0.62
CA ASN A 81 -3.98 -14.48 1.47
C ASN A 81 -4.30 -13.04 1.01
N ASN A 82 -3.31 -12.32 0.51
CA ASN A 82 -3.49 -10.97 -0.03
C ASN A 82 -4.21 -11.03 -1.38
N LEU A 83 -3.97 -12.10 -2.15
CA LEU A 83 -4.73 -12.41 -3.36
C LEU A 83 -6.22 -12.65 -3.05
N TYR A 84 -6.60 -13.22 -1.90
CA TYR A 84 -8.01 -13.40 -1.57
C TYR A 84 -8.75 -12.07 -1.39
N LEU A 85 -8.20 -11.13 -0.61
CA LEU A 85 -8.81 -9.80 -0.44
C LEU A 85 -8.82 -9.02 -1.76
N ALA A 86 -7.71 -9.04 -2.50
CA ALA A 86 -7.62 -8.37 -3.80
C ALA A 86 -8.59 -8.93 -4.84
N LYS A 87 -8.87 -10.24 -4.82
CA LYS A 87 -9.79 -10.89 -5.78
C LYS A 87 -11.27 -10.73 -5.42
N ASN A 88 -11.60 -10.59 -4.14
CA ASN A 88 -13.00 -10.63 -3.68
C ASN A 88 -13.51 -9.28 -3.14
N SER A 89 -12.65 -8.29 -2.95
CA SER A 89 -13.06 -6.94 -2.54
C SER A 89 -13.40 -6.08 -3.76
N LEU A 90 -14.47 -5.29 -3.65
CA LEU A 90 -14.88 -4.31 -4.66
C LEU A 90 -13.96 -3.08 -4.78
N PRO A 91 -13.47 -2.44 -3.70
CA PRO A 91 -12.55 -1.30 -3.84
C PRO A 91 -11.20 -1.71 -4.40
N ALA A 92 -10.50 -0.77 -5.05
CA ALA A 92 -9.11 -0.95 -5.43
C ALA A 92 -8.22 -1.22 -4.19
N VAL A 93 -7.40 -2.28 -4.27
CA VAL A 93 -6.66 -2.82 -3.13
C VAL A 93 -5.15 -2.60 -3.25
N THR A 94 -4.56 -2.07 -2.18
CA THR A 94 -3.11 -1.89 -2.03
C THR A 94 -2.66 -2.46 -0.69
N LEU A 95 -1.47 -3.05 -0.66
CA LEU A 95 -0.86 -3.56 0.56
C LEU A 95 0.45 -2.86 0.84
N ILE A 96 0.61 -2.48 2.11
CA ILE A 96 1.85 -2.01 2.68
C ILE A 96 2.36 -3.11 3.60
N ASP A 97 3.53 -3.64 3.28
CA ASP A 97 4.19 -4.68 4.06
C ASP A 97 5.39 -4.10 4.79
N ILE A 98 5.44 -4.31 6.10
CA ILE A 98 6.41 -3.71 7.02
C ILE A 98 7.06 -4.84 7.82
N GLY A 99 8.34 -5.10 7.63
CA GLY A 99 8.99 -6.25 8.29
C GLY A 99 10.50 -6.34 8.11
N LYS A 100 11.12 -7.36 8.72
CA LYS A 100 12.55 -7.64 8.57
C LYS A 100 12.80 -8.53 7.34
N ARG A 101 14.03 -8.46 6.81
CA ARG A 101 14.62 -9.36 5.81
C ARG A 101 14.59 -10.83 6.27
N GLU A 102 13.99 -11.69 5.45
CA GLU A 102 14.42 -13.10 5.25
C GLU A 102 14.43 -13.56 3.78
N THR A 103 13.72 -12.90 2.85
CA THR A 103 13.74 -13.29 1.42
C THR A 103 14.64 -12.37 0.58
N PRO A 104 15.72 -12.90 -0.02
CA PRO A 104 16.62 -12.16 -0.93
C PRO A 104 15.96 -11.68 -2.24
N GLU A 105 14.73 -12.11 -2.53
CA GLU A 105 14.10 -12.01 -3.85
C GLU A 105 13.13 -10.81 -4.01
N LEU A 106 12.89 -10.01 -2.97
CA LEU A 106 12.13 -8.76 -3.07
C LEU A 106 13.12 -7.61 -3.31
N ILE A 107 13.27 -7.22 -4.56
CA ILE A 107 14.38 -6.37 -5.05
C ILE A 107 14.17 -4.88 -4.70
N ASP A 108 12.94 -4.42 -4.45
CA ASP A 108 12.65 -3.01 -4.14
C ASP A 108 11.97 -2.85 -2.76
N ARG A 109 12.78 -2.55 -1.73
CA ARG A 109 12.31 -2.19 -0.37
C ARG A 109 12.75 -0.78 -0.01
N ILE A 110 11.86 -0.04 0.66
CA ILE A 110 12.12 1.33 1.11
C ILE A 110 12.47 1.33 2.59
N SER A 111 13.70 1.73 2.91
CA SER A 111 14.17 1.90 4.28
C SER A 111 13.70 3.24 4.86
N LEU A 112 12.70 3.21 5.73
CA LEU A 112 12.23 4.37 6.50
C LEU A 112 12.85 4.41 7.91
N LYS A 113 12.92 5.61 8.51
CA LYS A 113 13.20 5.72 9.95
C LYS A 113 12.04 5.10 10.73
N GLY A 114 12.35 4.37 11.80
CA GLY A 114 11.36 3.64 12.59
C GLY A 114 10.49 4.53 13.48
N ASN A 115 9.66 5.38 12.87
CA ASN A 115 8.70 6.26 13.54
C ASN A 115 7.30 6.10 12.95
N TYR A 116 6.33 5.70 13.78
CA TYR A 116 4.96 5.39 13.35
C TYR A 116 4.20 6.64 12.93
N THR A 117 4.52 7.78 13.53
CA THR A 117 3.95 9.07 13.15
C THR A 117 4.34 9.42 11.72
N ASP A 118 5.60 9.18 11.34
CA ASP A 118 6.07 9.42 9.98
C ASP A 118 5.38 8.50 8.97
N LEU A 119 5.23 7.21 9.30
CA LEU A 119 4.53 6.24 8.45
C LEU A 119 3.05 6.61 8.23
N SER A 120 2.31 6.90 9.31
CA SER A 120 0.89 7.28 9.21
C SER A 120 0.69 8.58 8.40
N SER A 121 1.59 9.55 8.57
CA SER A 121 1.62 10.79 7.79
C SER A 121 1.87 10.52 6.30
N LEU A 122 2.78 9.62 5.96
CA LEU A 122 3.05 9.25 4.57
C LEU A 122 1.85 8.54 3.91
N ILE A 123 1.17 7.65 4.64
CA ILE A 123 -0.04 6.99 4.15
C ILE A 123 -1.14 8.03 3.90
N ALA A 124 -1.37 8.93 4.86
CA ALA A 124 -2.37 9.98 4.72
C ALA A 124 -2.10 10.88 3.51
N LYS A 125 -0.84 11.30 3.31
CA LYS A 125 -0.43 12.08 2.12
C LYS A 125 -0.66 11.31 0.82
N GLY A 126 -0.37 10.01 0.79
CA GLY A 126 -0.60 9.17 -0.38
C GLY A 126 -2.08 9.08 -0.75
N VAL A 127 -2.97 8.94 0.24
CA VAL A 127 -4.42 8.97 0.04
C VAL A 127 -4.90 10.32 -0.48
N MET A 128 -4.38 11.42 0.07
CA MET A 128 -4.74 12.76 -0.41
C MET A 128 -4.28 13.01 -1.84
N LEU A 129 -3.10 12.54 -2.21
CA LEU A 129 -2.56 12.65 -3.56
C LEU A 129 -3.37 11.82 -4.56
N ASP A 130 -3.69 10.57 -4.22
CA ASP A 130 -4.52 9.69 -5.04
C ASP A 130 -5.93 10.28 -5.25
N TYR A 131 -6.54 10.84 -4.19
CA TYR A 131 -7.81 11.54 -4.31
C TYR A 131 -7.73 12.77 -5.23
N ALA A 132 -6.67 13.59 -5.09
CA ALA A 132 -6.52 14.80 -5.89
C ALA A 132 -6.28 14.52 -7.37
N GLN A 133 -5.54 13.46 -7.70
CA GLN A 133 -5.28 13.07 -9.10
C GLN A 133 -6.53 12.59 -9.82
N LEU A 134 -7.42 11.85 -9.14
CA LEU A 134 -8.71 11.45 -9.72
C LEU A 134 -9.57 12.65 -10.13
N GLN A 135 -9.52 13.73 -9.36
CA GLN A 135 -10.27 14.96 -9.68
C GLN A 135 -9.69 15.74 -10.87
N LEU A 136 -8.48 15.42 -11.32
CA LEU A 136 -7.85 16.05 -12.48
C LEU A 136 -8.09 15.28 -13.78
N ASP A 137 -8.44 14.00 -13.67
CA ASP A 137 -8.74 13.10 -14.79
C ASP A 137 -10.23 13.08 -15.18
N ASP A 138 -11.10 13.68 -14.35
CA ASP A 138 -12.55 13.90 -14.56
C ASP A 138 -12.85 15.28 -15.21
#